data_AF-A0A7W5Z789-F1
#
_entry.id   AF-A0A7W5Z789-F1
#
_cell.length_a   1.000
_cell.length_b   1.000
_cell.length_c   1.000
_cell.angle_alpha   90.00
_cell.angle_beta   90.00
_cell.angle_gamma   90.00
#
_symmetry.space_group_name_H-M   'P 1'
#
loop_
_entity.id
_entity.type
_entity.pdbx_description
1 polymer ?
#
loop_
_entity_poly.entity_id
_entity_poly.type
_entity_poly.pdbx_seq_one_letter_code
_entity_poly.pdbx_strand_id
1 'polypeptide(L)'
;MSRIGKKPVSVPAGVTATVTGQAVKVKGPKGELSFVVPDEVSVELKEGAIKVDPRDDSKKARSLWGTSRSQVSNLIQGVSQGFEKKLEINGVGYKAAVQGKVLKLSLGFSHDVDFEIPAGILIATPKPTEIVISGINAQVVGQTAAKIRDYRRPEPYKGKGVKYADEFIFRKEGKKK
;
A
#
# COMPACT_ATOMS: atom_id res chain seq x y z
N MET A 1 -1.50 3.01 26.27
CA MET A 1 -1.34 1.59 25.91
C MET A 1 -1.89 1.36 24.50
N SER A 2 -1.15 0.69 23.61
CA SER A 2 -1.64 0.36 22.27
C SER A 2 -2.66 -0.79 22.35
N ARG A 3 -3.91 -0.55 21.91
CA ARG A 3 -4.94 -1.60 21.82
C ARG A 3 -4.66 -2.58 20.67
N ILE A 4 -3.91 -2.14 19.67
CA ILE A 4 -3.60 -2.91 18.46
C ILE A 4 -2.45 -3.89 18.72
N GLY A 5 -1.39 -3.45 19.43
CA GLY A 5 -0.25 -4.30 19.77
C GLY A 5 -0.60 -5.49 20.65
N LYS A 6 -1.60 -5.34 21.55
CA LYS A 6 -2.09 -6.41 22.44
C LYS A 6 -2.67 -7.61 21.70
N LYS A 7 -3.16 -7.41 20.47
CA LYS A 7 -3.82 -8.47 19.71
C LYS A 7 -2.78 -9.24 18.89
N PRO A 8 -2.57 -10.54 19.18
CA PRO A 8 -1.73 -11.38 18.34
C PRO A 8 -2.20 -11.36 16.88
N VAL A 9 -1.27 -11.63 15.95
CA VAL A 9 -1.57 -11.72 14.53
C VAL A 9 -1.71 -13.20 14.18
N SER A 10 -2.92 -13.64 13.85
CA SER A 10 -3.17 -15.02 13.44
C SER A 10 -2.56 -15.29 12.07
N VAL A 11 -1.95 -16.46 11.91
CA VAL A 11 -1.45 -16.92 10.60
C VAL A 11 -2.55 -17.79 9.95
N PRO A 12 -3.12 -17.38 8.81
CA PRO A 12 -4.16 -18.13 8.13
C PRO A 12 -3.59 -19.41 7.49
N ALA A 13 -4.45 -20.39 7.23
CA ALA A 13 -4.06 -21.63 6.55
C ALA A 13 -3.46 -21.32 5.17
N GLY A 14 -2.36 -22.00 4.82
CA GLY A 14 -1.63 -21.79 3.57
C GLY A 14 -0.58 -20.67 3.61
N VAL A 15 -0.38 -20.02 4.76
CA VAL A 15 0.72 -19.09 4.99
C VAL A 15 1.67 -19.68 6.02
N THR A 16 2.97 -19.68 5.73
CA THR A 16 4.02 -20.09 6.66
C THR A 16 4.77 -18.86 7.16
N ALA A 17 4.79 -18.68 8.48
CA ALA A 17 5.58 -17.65 9.12
C ALA A 17 6.74 -18.29 9.87
N THR A 18 7.93 -17.71 9.71
CA THR A 18 9.15 -18.11 10.42
C THR A 18 9.69 -16.89 11.15
N VAL A 19 10.07 -17.09 12.41
CA VAL A 19 10.67 -16.06 13.25
C VAL A 19 12.07 -16.52 13.61
N THR A 20 13.09 -15.80 13.15
CA THR A 20 14.50 -16.07 13.45
C THR A 20 15.08 -14.87 14.20
N GLY A 21 15.12 -14.97 15.53
CA GLY A 21 15.45 -13.83 16.38
C GLY A 21 14.42 -12.70 16.21
N GLN A 22 14.81 -11.63 15.51
CA GLN A 22 13.95 -10.47 15.23
C GLN A 22 13.47 -10.41 13.78
N ALA A 23 13.99 -11.28 12.91
CA ALA A 23 13.56 -11.35 11.53
C ALA A 23 12.30 -12.21 11.42
N VAL A 24 11.22 -11.61 10.90
CA VAL A 24 9.97 -12.29 10.57
C VAL A 24 9.94 -12.46 9.06
N LYS A 25 9.95 -13.72 8.60
CA LYS A 25 9.73 -14.06 7.19
C LYS A 25 8.40 -14.75 7.04
N VAL A 26 7.61 -14.29 6.09
CA VAL A 26 6.27 -14.81 5.82
C VAL A 26 6.20 -15.22 4.36
N LYS A 27 5.84 -16.47 4.12
CA LYS A 27 5.66 -17.05 2.78
C LYS A 27 4.22 -17.48 2.60
N GLY A 28 3.65 -17.17 1.45
CA GLY A 28 2.27 -17.50 1.11
C GLY A 28 2.09 -17.70 -0.39
N PRO A 29 0.85 -17.84 -0.85
CA PRO A 29 0.54 -18.14 -2.25
C PRO A 29 1.01 -17.05 -3.22
N LYS A 30 1.07 -15.78 -2.80
CA LYS A 30 1.48 -14.66 -3.66
C LYS A 30 2.98 -14.35 -3.65
N GLY A 31 3.75 -14.98 -2.77
CA GLY A 31 5.19 -14.76 -2.66
C GLY A 31 5.71 -14.80 -1.22
N GLU A 32 6.88 -14.21 -1.02
CA GLU A 32 7.56 -14.13 0.27
C GLU A 32 7.88 -12.67 0.61
N LEU A 33 7.72 -12.30 1.88
CA LEU A 33 8.13 -11.01 2.41
C LEU A 33 8.86 -11.19 3.74
N SER A 34 9.78 -10.27 4.02
CA SER A 34 10.56 -10.26 5.26
C SER A 34 10.51 -8.89 5.92
N PHE A 35 10.49 -8.87 7.24
CA PHE A 35 10.60 -7.67 8.05
C PHE A 35 11.48 -7.95 9.27
N VAL A 36 12.37 -7.01 9.59
CA VAL A 36 13.16 -7.07 10.82
C VAL A 36 12.50 -6.17 11.85
N VAL A 37 12.06 -6.78 12.94
CA VAL A 37 11.46 -6.06 14.08
C VAL A 37 12.57 -5.28 14.81
N PRO A 38 12.31 -4.05 15.30
CA PRO A 38 13.28 -3.29 16.08
C PRO A 38 13.61 -3.93 17.44
N ASP A 39 14.82 -3.68 17.94
CA ASP A 39 15.36 -4.28 19.18
C ASP A 39 14.54 -3.98 20.44
N GLU A 40 13.78 -2.89 20.46
CA GLU A 40 12.95 -2.50 21.61
C GLU A 40 11.72 -3.40 21.81
N VAL A 41 11.45 -4.30 20.86
CA VAL A 41 10.26 -5.15 20.82
C VAL A 41 10.69 -6.60 20.60
N SER A 42 10.08 -7.55 21.32
CA SER A 42 10.24 -8.98 21.08
C SER A 42 9.13 -9.49 20.16
N VAL A 43 9.47 -10.49 19.35
CA VAL A 43 8.54 -11.18 18.47
C VAL A 43 8.67 -12.68 18.68
N GLU A 44 7.53 -13.33 18.91
CA GLU A 44 7.47 -14.76 19.19
C GLU A 44 6.32 -15.39 18.39
N LEU A 45 6.53 -16.60 17.89
CA LEU A 45 5.49 -17.39 17.25
C LEU A 45 4.95 -18.39 18.28
N LYS A 46 3.72 -18.19 18.75
CA LYS A 46 3.04 -19.03 19.74
C LYS A 46 1.69 -19.47 19.19
N GLU A 47 1.43 -20.77 19.23
CA GLU A 47 0.12 -21.36 18.88
C GLU A 47 -0.40 -20.95 17.48
N GLY A 48 0.49 -20.80 16.49
CA GLY A 48 0.11 -20.37 15.14
C GLY A 48 -0.25 -18.88 15.01
N ALA A 49 0.02 -18.08 16.03
CA ALA A 49 -0.08 -16.63 16.00
C ALA A 49 1.28 -15.98 16.28
N ILE A 50 1.55 -14.85 15.64
CA ILE A 50 2.71 -14.02 15.93
C ILE A 50 2.31 -13.02 17.00
N LYS A 51 2.93 -13.16 18.17
CA LYS A 51 2.81 -12.22 19.27
C LYS A 51 4.01 -11.27 19.24
N VAL A 52 3.73 -10.00 19.45
CA VAL A 52 4.72 -8.94 19.53
C VAL A 52 4.54 -8.32 20.90
N ASP A 53 5.60 -8.18 21.69
CA ASP A 53 5.55 -7.59 23.04
C ASP A 53 6.68 -6.55 23.20
N PRO A 54 6.44 -5.42 23.87
CA PRO A 54 7.51 -4.48 24.18
C PRO A 54 8.49 -5.11 25.19
N ARG A 55 9.80 -4.89 25.02
CA ARG A 55 10.79 -5.40 25.98
C ARG A 55 10.82 -4.59 27.28
N ASP A 56 10.50 -3.31 27.20
CA ASP A 56 10.49 -2.40 28.34
C ASP A 56 9.24 -1.50 28.33
N ASP A 57 9.05 -0.78 29.44
CA ASP A 57 8.01 0.22 29.59
C ASP A 57 8.42 1.58 29.00
N SER A 58 9.49 1.68 28.20
CA SER A 58 9.89 2.95 27.60
C SER A 58 8.82 3.47 26.63
N LYS A 59 8.78 4.79 26.47
CA LYS A 59 7.90 5.41 25.47
C LYS A 59 8.19 4.89 24.06
N LYS A 60 9.46 4.61 23.75
CA LYS A 60 9.91 4.12 22.44
C LYS A 60 9.38 2.70 22.16
N ALA A 61 9.56 1.76 23.09
CA ALA A 61 9.04 0.40 22.93
C ALA A 61 7.52 0.37 22.81
N ARG A 62 6.81 1.15 23.62
CA ARG A 62 5.33 1.25 23.54
C ARG A 62 4.84 1.80 22.20
N SER A 63 5.56 2.75 21.60
CA SER A 63 5.26 3.29 20.27
C SER A 63 5.56 2.29 19.15
N LEU A 64 6.69 1.58 19.24
CA LEU A 64 7.10 0.59 18.24
C LEU A 64 6.29 -0.70 18.31
N TRP A 65 5.71 -1.03 19.45
CA TRP A 65 4.91 -2.22 19.66
C TRP A 65 3.74 -2.33 18.67
N GLY A 66 2.92 -1.27 18.58
CA GLY A 66 1.79 -1.25 17.66
C GLY A 66 2.22 -1.25 16.19
N THR A 67 3.27 -0.49 15.87
CA THR A 67 3.80 -0.39 14.50
C THR A 67 4.35 -1.72 14.02
N SER A 68 5.16 -2.40 14.81
CA SER A 68 5.77 -3.70 14.47
C SER A 68 4.71 -4.77 14.26
N ARG A 69 3.70 -4.83 15.15
CA ARG A 69 2.54 -5.71 14.99
C ARG A 69 1.80 -5.44 13.68
N SER A 70 1.56 -4.18 13.34
CA SER A 70 0.89 -3.81 12.08
C SER A 70 1.72 -4.17 10.85
N GLN A 71 3.06 -3.99 10.88
CA GLN A 71 3.92 -4.43 9.79
C GLN A 71 3.81 -5.94 9.59
N VAL A 72 3.92 -6.74 10.66
CA VAL A 72 3.76 -8.21 10.60
C VAL A 72 2.39 -8.61 10.04
N SER A 73 1.32 -7.95 10.48
CA SER A 73 -0.04 -8.15 9.95
C SER A 73 -0.12 -7.86 8.45
N ASN A 74 0.57 -6.81 7.98
CA ASN A 74 0.61 -6.45 6.57
C ASN A 74 1.38 -7.48 5.74
N LEU A 75 2.43 -8.12 6.28
CA LEU A 75 3.13 -9.20 5.58
C LEU A 75 2.18 -10.37 5.32
N ILE A 76 1.46 -10.81 6.35
CA ILE A 76 0.53 -11.94 6.26
C ILE A 76 -0.61 -11.63 5.29
N GLN A 77 -1.22 -10.45 5.40
CA GLN A 77 -2.27 -10.02 4.47
C GLN A 77 -1.73 -9.90 3.03
N GLY A 78 -0.51 -9.38 2.88
CA GLY A 78 0.14 -9.18 1.60
C GLY A 78 0.41 -10.48 0.83
N VAL A 79 0.94 -11.50 1.51
CA VAL A 79 1.24 -12.80 0.86
C VAL A 79 0.00 -13.67 0.64
N SER A 80 -1.10 -13.41 1.37
CA SER A 80 -2.37 -14.13 1.24
C SER A 80 -3.33 -13.45 0.26
N GLN A 81 -3.84 -12.27 0.63
CA GLN A 81 -4.83 -11.50 -0.13
C GLN A 81 -4.19 -10.49 -1.08
N GLY A 82 -3.00 -9.97 -0.76
CA GLY A 82 -2.40 -8.85 -1.46
C GLY A 82 -3.10 -7.52 -1.14
N PHE A 83 -2.57 -6.45 -1.72
CA PHE A 83 -3.09 -5.10 -1.59
C PHE A 83 -3.47 -4.55 -2.94
N GLU A 84 -4.53 -3.75 -2.94
CA GLU A 84 -5.03 -3.07 -4.13
C GLU A 84 -5.30 -1.60 -3.80
N LYS A 85 -4.92 -0.72 -4.73
CA LYS A 85 -5.29 0.70 -4.72
C LYS A 85 -5.89 1.06 -6.08
N LYS A 86 -7.08 1.65 -6.04
CA LYS A 86 -7.80 2.12 -7.23
C LYS A 86 -7.63 3.62 -7.37
N LEU A 87 -7.19 4.05 -8.54
CA LEU A 87 -7.13 5.45 -8.94
C LEU A 87 -8.13 5.68 -10.08
N GLU A 88 -8.75 6.85 -10.05
CA GLU A 88 -9.65 7.32 -11.09
C GLU A 88 -9.04 8.57 -11.75
N ILE A 89 -9.14 8.60 -13.08
CA ILE A 89 -8.69 9.72 -13.90
C ILE A 89 -9.91 10.52 -14.33
N ASN A 90 -9.92 11.78 -13.93
CA ASN A 90 -10.95 12.74 -14.31
C ASN A 90 -10.36 13.81 -15.23
N GLY A 91 -10.93 13.94 -16.43
CA GLY A 91 -10.53 15.00 -17.35
C GLY A 91 -10.84 14.63 -18.79
N VAL A 92 -11.18 15.64 -19.60
CA VAL A 92 -11.43 15.44 -21.03
C VAL A 92 -10.11 15.12 -21.71
N GLY A 93 -10.06 13.98 -22.41
CA GLY A 93 -8.87 13.50 -23.10
C GLY A 93 -7.83 12.83 -22.20
N TYR A 94 -8.09 12.74 -20.88
CA TYR A 94 -7.16 12.09 -19.96
C TYR A 94 -7.37 10.57 -19.97
N LYS A 95 -6.29 9.82 -20.10
CA LYS A 95 -6.33 8.36 -20.16
C LYS A 95 -5.03 7.73 -19.71
N ALA A 96 -5.13 6.50 -19.25
CA ALA A 96 -4.01 5.61 -18.96
C ALA A 96 -4.08 4.36 -19.85
N ALA A 97 -2.91 3.88 -20.26
CA ALA A 97 -2.76 2.60 -20.94
C ALA A 97 -1.50 1.89 -20.45
N VAL A 98 -1.63 0.59 -20.15
CA VAL A 98 -0.47 -0.24 -19.82
C VAL A 98 0.18 -0.75 -21.10
N GLN A 99 1.48 -0.50 -21.27
CA GLN A 99 2.31 -0.98 -22.37
C GLN A 99 3.47 -1.79 -21.81
N GLY A 100 3.29 -3.11 -21.74
CA GLY A 100 4.30 -4.01 -21.16
C GLY A 100 4.58 -3.68 -19.69
N LYS A 101 5.78 -3.17 -19.39
CA LYS A 101 6.21 -2.75 -18.04
C LYS A 101 6.09 -1.24 -17.77
N VAL A 102 5.48 -0.50 -18.70
CA VAL A 102 5.32 0.95 -18.60
C VAL A 102 3.84 1.30 -18.57
N LEU A 103 3.45 2.18 -17.66
CA LEU A 103 2.13 2.81 -17.63
C LEU A 103 2.22 4.15 -18.35
N LYS A 104 1.60 4.23 -19.53
CA LYS A 104 1.55 5.45 -20.33
C LYS A 104 0.35 6.30 -19.94
N LEU A 105 0.60 7.54 -19.56
CA LEU A 105 -0.39 8.48 -19.02
C LEU A 105 -0.52 9.71 -19.92
N SER A 106 -1.67 9.87 -20.56
CA SER A 106 -2.03 11.11 -21.25
C SER A 106 -2.82 11.99 -20.27
N LEU A 107 -2.18 12.99 -19.66
CA LEU A 107 -2.77 13.86 -18.62
C LEU A 107 -2.92 15.33 -19.07
N GLY A 108 -2.90 15.57 -20.39
CA GLY A 108 -3.02 16.91 -20.97
C GLY A 108 -1.74 17.75 -20.91
N PHE A 109 -0.58 17.11 -20.76
CA PHE A 109 0.71 17.72 -21.05
C PHE A 109 0.99 17.69 -22.55
N SER A 110 2.01 18.42 -23.02
CA SER A 110 2.43 18.41 -24.43
C SER A 110 2.98 17.05 -24.90
N HIS A 111 3.36 16.18 -23.97
CA HIS A 111 3.82 14.82 -24.20
C HIS A 111 3.13 13.86 -23.23
N ASP A 112 3.14 12.57 -23.57
CA ASP A 112 2.68 11.52 -22.66
C ASP A 112 3.70 11.29 -21.53
N VAL A 113 3.20 10.93 -20.35
CA VAL A 113 4.04 10.60 -19.20
C VAL A 113 4.17 9.09 -19.11
N ASP A 114 5.38 8.59 -19.27
CA ASP A 114 5.70 7.16 -19.16
C ASP A 114 6.15 6.86 -17.73
N PHE A 115 5.39 6.03 -17.03
CA PHE A 115 5.70 5.58 -15.67
C PHE A 115 6.18 4.13 -15.67
N GLU A 116 7.43 3.91 -15.26
CA GLU A 116 7.99 2.56 -15.14
C GLU A 116 7.38 1.83 -13.94
N ILE A 117 6.79 0.66 -14.19
CA ILE A 117 6.16 -0.15 -13.13
C ILE A 117 7.27 -0.82 -12.31
N PRO A 118 7.37 -0.54 -10.99
CA PRO A 118 8.40 -1.15 -10.17
C PRO A 118 8.15 -2.66 -9.98
N ALA A 119 9.22 -3.40 -9.69
CA ALA A 119 9.13 -4.85 -9.49
C ALA A 119 8.16 -5.22 -8.36
N GLY A 120 7.38 -6.28 -8.57
CA GLY A 120 6.40 -6.78 -7.59
C GLY A 120 5.08 -6.01 -7.56
N ILE A 121 4.86 -5.06 -8.49
CA ILE A 121 3.58 -4.41 -8.73
C ILE A 121 3.01 -4.86 -10.06
N LEU A 122 1.70 -5.12 -10.07
CA LEU A 122 0.91 -5.29 -11.27
C LEU A 122 -0.09 -4.13 -11.37
N ILE A 123 -0.01 -3.39 -12.48
CA ILE A 123 -0.96 -2.34 -12.81
C ILE A 123 -1.88 -2.84 -13.91
N ALA A 124 -3.19 -2.71 -13.70
CA ALA A 124 -4.21 -2.96 -14.69
C ALA A 124 -4.99 -1.67 -14.97
N THR A 125 -5.40 -1.48 -16.22
CA THR A 125 -6.28 -0.37 -16.63
C THR A 125 -7.57 -0.93 -17.22
N PRO A 126 -8.55 -1.34 -16.38
CA PRO A 126 -9.80 -1.94 -16.87
C PRO A 126 -10.58 -0.98 -17.77
N LYS A 127 -10.49 0.32 -17.46
CA LYS A 127 -10.96 1.41 -18.30
C LYS A 127 -9.81 2.38 -18.52
N PRO A 128 -9.81 3.16 -19.61
CA PRO A 128 -8.83 4.23 -19.81
C PRO A 128 -8.81 5.26 -18.67
N THR A 129 -9.89 5.36 -17.90
CA THR A 129 -10.05 6.29 -16.77
C THR A 129 -9.88 5.62 -15.40
N GLU A 130 -9.59 4.33 -15.32
CA GLU A 130 -9.38 3.60 -14.06
C GLU A 130 -8.02 2.91 -14.07
N ILE A 131 -7.25 3.09 -13.00
CA ILE A 131 -5.97 2.42 -12.80
C ILE A 131 -6.08 1.62 -11.51
N VAL A 132 -5.87 0.31 -11.61
CA VAL A 132 -5.85 -0.62 -10.49
C VAL A 132 -4.41 -1.05 -10.25
N ILE A 133 -3.87 -0.70 -9.09
CA ILE A 133 -2.50 -1.01 -8.68
C ILE A 133 -2.59 -2.12 -7.65
N SER A 134 -1.96 -3.26 -7.94
CA SER A 134 -1.98 -4.43 -7.09
C SER A 134 -0.56 -4.93 -6.77
N GLY A 135 -0.37 -5.50 -5.59
CA GLY A 135 0.94 -6.02 -5.17
C GLY A 135 0.89 -6.64 -3.77
N ILE A 136 2.00 -7.28 -3.37
CA ILE A 136 2.09 -7.95 -2.07
C ILE A 136 2.53 -7.01 -0.94
N ASN A 137 3.24 -5.92 -1.25
CA ASN A 137 3.75 -4.97 -0.28
C ASN A 137 2.91 -3.68 -0.27
N ALA A 138 2.18 -3.45 0.83
CA ALA A 138 1.33 -2.28 1.01
C ALA A 138 2.07 -0.95 0.83
N GLN A 139 3.33 -0.86 1.27
CA GLN A 139 4.13 0.36 1.19
C GLN A 139 4.46 0.68 -0.28
N VAL A 140 4.87 -0.32 -1.05
CA VAL A 140 5.26 -0.17 -2.45
C VAL A 140 4.04 0.11 -3.33
N VAL A 141 2.90 -0.55 -3.07
CA VAL A 141 1.61 -0.27 -3.72
C VAL A 141 1.16 1.17 -3.44
N GLY A 142 1.18 1.59 -2.16
CA GLY A 142 0.80 2.95 -1.77
C GLY A 142 1.71 4.01 -2.37
N GLN A 143 3.03 3.80 -2.33
CA GLN A 143 4.00 4.73 -2.91
C GLN A 143 3.82 4.88 -4.42
N THR A 144 3.53 3.77 -5.11
CA THR A 144 3.30 3.80 -6.56
C THR A 144 2.03 4.54 -6.91
N ALA A 145 0.94 4.31 -6.16
CA ALA A 145 -0.29 5.07 -6.31
C ALA A 145 -0.08 6.57 -6.05
N ALA A 146 0.69 6.91 -5.01
CA ALA A 146 1.02 8.30 -4.69
C ALA A 146 1.83 8.98 -5.81
N LYS A 147 2.84 8.30 -6.37
CA LYS A 147 3.63 8.82 -7.50
C LYS A 147 2.76 9.08 -8.73
N ILE A 148 1.88 8.14 -9.08
CA ILE A 148 0.98 8.30 -10.23
C ILE A 148 0.03 9.49 -10.03
N ARG A 149 -0.53 9.64 -8.81
CA ARG A 149 -1.37 10.78 -8.45
C ARG A 149 -0.62 12.12 -8.52
N ASP A 150 0.68 12.11 -8.23
CA ASP A 150 1.47 13.34 -8.14
C ASP A 150 1.67 14.04 -9.50
N TYR A 151 1.72 13.29 -10.60
CA TYR A 151 1.85 13.85 -11.95
C TYR A 151 0.74 14.85 -12.30
N ARG A 152 -0.50 14.58 -11.85
CA ARG A 152 -1.63 15.48 -12.05
C ARG A 152 -2.63 15.34 -10.90
N ARG A 153 -2.32 16.00 -9.78
CA ARG A 153 -3.21 16.05 -8.61
C ARG A 153 -4.60 16.62 -8.99
N PRO A 154 -5.67 16.21 -8.29
CA PRO A 154 -7.01 16.69 -8.59
C PRO A 154 -7.13 18.19 -8.28
N GLU A 155 -7.58 18.97 -9.26
CA GLU A 155 -7.73 20.42 -9.11
C GLU A 155 -8.93 20.79 -8.20
N PRO A 156 -8.88 21.92 -7.48
CA PRO A 156 -9.92 22.30 -6.52
C PRO A 156 -11.21 22.83 -7.16
N TYR A 157 -11.29 23.00 -8.48
CA TYR A 157 -12.50 23.54 -9.14
C TYR A 157 -13.35 22.43 -9.76
N LYS A 158 -12.86 21.78 -10.82
CA LYS A 158 -13.59 20.72 -11.53
C LYS A 158 -13.14 19.31 -11.14
N GLY A 159 -12.15 19.17 -10.25
CA GLY A 159 -11.63 17.86 -9.84
C GLY A 159 -10.93 17.09 -10.96
N LYS A 160 -10.44 17.78 -12.00
CA LYS A 160 -9.62 17.18 -13.05
C LYS A 160 -8.26 16.77 -12.51
N GLY A 161 -7.79 15.60 -12.91
CA GLY A 161 -6.56 14.97 -12.46
C GLY A 161 -6.79 13.51 -12.11
N VAL A 162 -5.77 12.91 -11.49
CA VAL A 162 -5.80 11.57 -10.95
C VAL A 162 -6.18 11.67 -9.47
N LYS A 163 -7.19 10.93 -9.02
CA LYS A 163 -7.62 10.86 -7.62
C LYS A 163 -7.70 9.41 -7.16
N TYR A 164 -7.76 9.17 -5.85
CA TYR A 164 -8.19 7.84 -5.37
C TYR A 164 -9.69 7.66 -5.64
N ALA A 165 -10.13 6.43 -5.88
CA ALA A 165 -11.54 6.13 -6.16
C ALA A 165 -12.47 6.59 -5.01
N ASP A 166 -12.00 6.44 -3.77
CA ASP A 166 -12.67 6.83 -2.54
C ASP A 166 -12.35 8.26 -2.04
N GLU A 167 -11.58 9.04 -2.81
CA GLU A 167 -11.19 10.41 -2.43
C GLU A 167 -12.32 11.41 -2.69
N PHE A 168 -12.74 12.12 -1.63
CA PHE A 168 -13.64 13.27 -1.73
C PHE A 168 -12.84 14.55 -2.01
N ILE A 169 -13.16 15.22 -3.12
CA ILE A 169 -12.50 16.49 -3.52
C ILE A 169 -13.36 17.67 -3.06
N PHE A 170 -12.82 18.50 -2.17
CA PHE A 170 -13.42 19.77 -1.80
C PHE A 170 -13.34 20.76 -2.97
N ARG A 171 -14.50 21.08 -3.55
CA ARG A 171 -14.60 21.99 -4.69
C ARG A 171 -14.80 23.43 -4.24
N LYS A 172 -14.05 24.33 -4.86
CA LYS A 172 -14.26 25.79 -4.80
C LYS A 172 -15.14 26.22 -5.96
N GLU A 173 -16.01 27.19 -5.73
CA GLU A 173 -16.80 27.78 -6.81
C GLU A 173 -15.88 28.50 -7.81
N GLY A 174 -16.15 28.28 -9.10
CA GLY A 174 -15.57 29.09 -10.18
C GLY A 174 -16.34 30.40 -10.35
N LYS A 175 -15.86 31.28 -11.24
CA LYS A 175 -16.62 32.47 -11.64
C LYS A 175 -17.98 32.04 -12.19
N LYS A 176 -19.07 32.42 -11.51
CA LYS A 176 -20.43 32.36 -12.05
C LYS A 176 -20.46 33.32 -13.24
N LYS A 177 -20.79 32.80 -14.41
CA LYS A 177 -21.23 33.61 -15.55
C LYS A 177 -22.73 33.80 -15.42
#